data_AF-A0A552KL06-F1
#
_entry.id   AF-A0A552KL06-F1
#
_cell.length_a   1.000
_cell.length_b   1.000
_cell.length_c   1.000
_cell.angle_alpha   90.00
_cell.angle_beta   90.00
_cell.angle_gamma   90.00
#
_symmetry.space_group_name_H-M   'P 1'
#
loop_
_entity.id
_entity.type
_entity.pdbx_description
1 polymer ?
#
loop_
_entity_poly.entity_id
_entity_poly.type
_entity_poly.pdbx_seq_one_letter_code
_entity_poly.pdbx_strand_id
1 'polypeptide(L)'
;YLGNLDSKRDWGYAKDYVRAMWLMLQQEEPDDYVVATNETYSIREFLDISFQYVNLNWQDYVEFDERYLRPAEVDLLIGDSTKAREKLGWQPSVTFEGLVKLMVDADLAALGINLNNGGDSQQLLKDLAYLRNRSMTTVD
;
A
#
# COMPACT_ATOMS: atom_id res chain seq x y z
N TYR A 1 -7.04 -7.28 17.88
CA TYR A 1 -8.09 -8.15 17.36
C TYR A 1 -8.27 -7.94 15.86
N LEU A 2 -8.43 -9.00 15.08
CA LEU A 2 -8.71 -8.99 13.63
C LEU A 2 -9.81 -9.99 13.25
N GLY A 3 -10.38 -9.83 12.05
CA GLY A 3 -11.37 -10.74 11.46
C GLY A 3 -10.73 -11.84 10.61
N ASN A 4 -11.26 -12.07 9.40
CA ASN A 4 -10.77 -13.11 8.50
C ASN A 4 -9.32 -12.82 8.02
N LEU A 5 -8.37 -13.65 8.43
CA LEU A 5 -6.95 -13.50 8.06
C LEU A 5 -6.63 -14.07 6.67
N ASP A 6 -7.53 -14.87 6.11
CA ASP A 6 -7.30 -15.61 4.87
C ASP A 6 -7.86 -14.85 3.63
N SER A 7 -8.55 -13.73 3.85
CA SER A 7 -9.04 -12.88 2.75
C SER A 7 -7.88 -12.32 1.94
N LYS A 8 -7.96 -12.42 0.61
CA LYS A 8 -6.90 -12.03 -0.33
C LYS A 8 -7.22 -10.77 -1.11
N ARG A 9 -6.25 -9.88 -1.27
CA ARG A 9 -6.41 -8.59 -1.95
C ARG A 9 -5.21 -8.26 -2.81
N ASP A 10 -5.48 -7.54 -3.90
CA ASP A 10 -4.49 -6.81 -4.68
C ASP A 10 -4.24 -5.45 -4.02
N TRP A 11 -3.04 -5.28 -3.46
CA TRP A 11 -2.62 -4.06 -2.77
C TRP A 11 -1.56 -3.32 -3.58
N GLY A 12 -1.86 -2.07 -3.97
CA GLY A 12 -0.92 -1.21 -4.67
C GLY A 12 -0.69 0.13 -3.98
N TYR A 13 0.40 0.79 -4.38
CA TYR A 13 0.78 2.08 -3.83
C TYR A 13 -0.04 3.23 -4.42
N ALA A 14 -0.68 4.01 -3.56
CA ALA A 14 -1.60 5.07 -3.99
C ALA A 14 -0.98 6.08 -4.98
N LYS A 15 0.31 6.43 -4.83
CA LYS A 15 0.97 7.35 -5.77
C LYS A 15 1.02 6.80 -7.20
N ASP A 16 1.24 5.49 -7.35
CA ASP A 16 1.21 4.85 -8.67
C ASP A 16 -0.18 4.92 -9.28
N TYR A 17 -1.23 4.78 -8.47
CA TYR A 17 -2.61 4.74 -8.94
C TYR A 17 -3.08 6.13 -9.37
N VAL A 18 -2.70 7.17 -8.64
CA VAL A 18 -2.97 8.57 -9.04
C VAL A 18 -2.24 8.92 -10.34
N ARG A 19 -1.03 8.39 -10.57
CA ARG A 19 -0.36 8.52 -11.87
C ARG A 19 -1.16 7.86 -13.00
N ALA A 20 -1.78 6.71 -12.75
CA ALA A 20 -2.67 6.07 -13.74
C ALA A 20 -3.84 6.99 -14.10
N MET A 21 -4.50 7.58 -13.11
CA MET A 21 -5.61 8.54 -13.33
C MET A 21 -5.18 9.72 -14.20
N TRP A 22 -3.99 10.27 -13.94
CA TRP A 22 -3.44 11.34 -14.77
C TRP A 22 -3.17 10.86 -16.22
N LEU A 23 -2.59 9.68 -16.40
CA LEU A 23 -2.31 9.11 -17.73
C LEU A 23 -3.58 8.88 -18.56
N MET A 24 -4.69 8.47 -17.93
CA MET A 24 -5.99 8.30 -18.59
C MET A 24 -6.47 9.60 -19.23
N LEU A 25 -6.27 10.74 -18.56
CA LEU A 25 -6.67 12.05 -19.07
C LEU A 25 -5.77 12.57 -20.20
N GLN A 26 -4.63 11.92 -20.46
CA GLN A 26 -3.73 12.32 -21.55
C GLN A 26 -4.05 11.60 -22.87
N GLN A 27 -5.02 10.68 -22.89
CA GLN A 27 -5.41 9.94 -24.08
C GLN A 27 -6.28 10.80 -25.00
N GLU A 28 -6.24 10.53 -26.31
CA GLU A 28 -7.08 11.24 -27.30
C GLU A 28 -8.58 10.95 -27.12
N GLU A 29 -8.92 9.71 -26.76
CA GLU A 29 -10.29 9.23 -26.59
C GLU A 29 -10.52 8.74 -25.16
N PRO A 30 -11.70 8.99 -24.55
CA PRO A 30 -12.02 8.51 -23.22
C PRO A 30 -12.23 7.00 -23.21
N ASP A 31 -11.83 6.34 -22.11
CA ASP A 31 -11.97 4.89 -21.96
C ASP A 31 -11.88 4.47 -20.48
N ASP A 32 -12.28 3.23 -20.18
CA ASP A 32 -12.26 2.64 -18.85
C ASP A 32 -11.09 1.66 -18.69
N TYR A 33 -10.41 1.71 -17.53
CA TYR A 33 -9.22 0.90 -17.25
C TYR A 33 -9.28 0.27 -15.85
N VAL A 34 -8.86 -0.99 -15.77
CA VAL A 34 -8.51 -1.61 -14.49
C VAL A 34 -7.07 -1.22 -14.14
N VAL A 35 -6.88 -0.72 -12.92
CA VAL A 35 -5.57 -0.35 -12.35
C VAL A 35 -5.34 -1.21 -11.12
N ALA A 36 -4.36 -2.09 -11.18
CA ALA A 36 -4.11 -3.13 -10.19
C ALA A 36 -2.66 -3.64 -10.32
N THR A 37 -2.13 -4.34 -9.32
CA THR A 37 -0.78 -4.93 -9.41
C THR A 37 -0.77 -6.27 -10.14
N ASN A 38 -1.93 -6.92 -10.27
CA ASN A 38 -2.12 -8.29 -10.76
C ASN A 38 -1.58 -9.36 -9.78
N GLU A 39 -1.24 -8.97 -8.54
CA GLU A 39 -0.78 -9.86 -7.48
C GLU A 39 -1.76 -9.82 -6.30
N THR A 40 -1.95 -10.93 -5.59
CA THR A 40 -2.80 -10.94 -4.39
C THR A 40 -2.10 -11.58 -3.21
N TYR A 41 -2.33 -11.01 -2.04
CA TYR A 41 -1.79 -11.49 -0.78
C TYR A 41 -2.91 -11.55 0.26
N SER A 42 -2.74 -12.37 1.29
CA SER A 42 -3.63 -12.49 2.43
C SER A 42 -3.29 -11.50 3.54
N ILE A 43 -4.22 -11.29 4.49
CA ILE A 43 -3.95 -10.52 5.71
C ILE A 43 -2.86 -11.21 6.54
N ARG A 44 -2.80 -12.54 6.53
CA ARG A 44 -1.71 -13.30 7.17
C ARG A 44 -0.34 -12.93 6.63
N GLU A 45 -0.20 -12.88 5.30
CA GLU A 45 1.07 -12.47 4.65
C GLU A 45 1.44 -11.03 4.99
N PHE A 46 0.46 -10.13 5.08
CA PHE A 46 0.69 -8.75 5.54
C PHE A 46 1.23 -8.71 6.98
N LEU A 47 0.63 -9.49 7.90
CA LEU A 47 1.08 -9.59 9.28
C LEU A 47 2.48 -10.20 9.40
N ASP A 48 2.75 -11.26 8.65
CA ASP A 48 4.07 -11.90 8.61
C ASP A 48 5.15 -10.88 8.23
N ILE A 49 4.97 -10.16 7.11
CA ILE A 49 5.98 -9.17 6.64
C ILE A 49 6.11 -8.01 7.63
N SER A 50 4.99 -7.44 8.08
CA SER A 50 5.02 -6.25 8.95
C SER A 50 5.67 -6.52 10.31
N PHE A 51 5.34 -7.64 10.96
CA PHE A 51 5.92 -7.99 12.26
C PHE A 51 7.36 -8.48 12.13
N GLN A 52 7.67 -9.29 11.10
CA GLN A 52 9.06 -9.72 10.86
C GLN A 52 9.99 -8.54 10.59
N TYR A 53 9.50 -7.50 9.92
CA TYR A 53 10.29 -6.29 9.66
C TYR A 53 10.79 -5.58 10.93
N VAL A 54 10.08 -5.76 12.05
CA VAL A 54 10.45 -5.25 13.38
C VAL A 54 10.88 -6.36 14.35
N ASN A 55 11.21 -7.55 13.82
CA ASN A 55 11.65 -8.73 14.58
C ASN A 55 10.63 -9.21 15.64
N LEU A 56 9.34 -9.14 15.32
CA LEU A 56 8.26 -9.64 16.15
C LEU A 56 7.53 -10.81 15.47
N ASN A 57 6.85 -11.61 16.30
CA ASN A 57 5.99 -12.70 15.87
C ASN A 57 4.52 -12.27 16.08
N TRP A 58 3.74 -12.09 15.01
CA TRP A 58 2.41 -11.46 15.12
C TRP A 58 1.43 -12.27 15.97
N GLN A 59 1.61 -13.59 16.04
CA GLN A 59 0.79 -14.53 16.80
C GLN A 59 0.85 -14.26 18.31
N ASP A 60 1.88 -13.55 18.79
CA ASP A 60 2.01 -13.17 20.20
C ASP A 60 1.16 -11.92 20.54
N TYR A 61 0.65 -11.19 19.53
CA TYR A 61 0.00 -9.88 19.71
C TYR A 61 -1.40 -9.79 19.09
N VAL A 62 -1.69 -10.60 18.08
CA VAL A 62 -2.96 -10.53 17.33
C VAL A 62 -3.88 -11.66 17.76
N GLU A 63 -5.05 -11.27 18.25
CA GLU A 63 -6.16 -12.18 18.54
C GLU A 63 -7.27 -12.05 17.47
N PHE A 64 -8.06 -13.10 17.29
CA PHE A 64 -9.23 -13.08 16.41
C PHE A 64 -10.48 -12.59 17.17
N ASP A 65 -11.37 -11.87 16.48
CA ASP A 65 -12.66 -11.46 17.01
C ASP A 65 -13.74 -11.43 15.93
N GLU A 66 -14.81 -12.20 16.15
CA GLU A 66 -15.93 -12.36 15.21
C GLU A 66 -16.61 -11.04 14.86
N ARG A 67 -16.52 -10.01 15.71
CA ARG A 67 -17.10 -8.69 15.44
C ARG A 67 -16.51 -8.00 14.21
N TYR A 68 -15.31 -8.42 13.77
CA TYR A 68 -14.67 -7.91 12.55
C TYR A 68 -14.97 -8.74 11.30
N LEU A 69 -15.77 -9.81 11.42
CA LEU A 69 -16.26 -10.54 10.26
C LEU A 69 -17.36 -9.75 9.55
N ARG A 70 -17.31 -9.75 8.21
CA ARG A 70 -18.37 -9.18 7.39
C ARG A 70 -19.38 -10.27 7.02
N PRO A 71 -20.70 -10.02 7.11
CA PRO A 71 -21.72 -10.98 6.67
C PRO A 71 -21.61 -11.41 5.21
N ALA A 72 -21.06 -10.53 4.36
CA ALA A 72 -20.73 -10.81 2.97
C ALA A 72 -19.25 -10.46 2.76
N GLU A 73 -18.38 -11.43 3.05
CA GLU A 73 -16.95 -11.30 2.83
C GLU A 73 -16.63 -11.51 1.34
N VAL A 74 -15.68 -10.75 0.81
CA VAL A 74 -15.12 -11.03 -0.51
C VAL A 74 -13.82 -11.79 -0.28
N ASP A 75 -13.77 -13.05 -0.68
CA ASP A 75 -12.62 -13.90 -0.39
C ASP A 75 -11.38 -13.51 -1.20
N LEU A 76 -11.57 -13.16 -2.47
CA LEU A 76 -10.50 -12.84 -3.41
C LEU A 76 -10.85 -11.61 -4.24
N LEU A 77 -9.95 -10.63 -4.27
CA LEU A 77 -9.96 -9.53 -5.22
C LEU A 77 -8.63 -9.51 -5.96
N ILE A 78 -8.67 -9.77 -7.26
CA ILE A 78 -7.52 -9.70 -8.17
C ILE A 78 -7.91 -8.87 -9.39
N GLY A 79 -7.06 -7.90 -9.75
CA GLY A 79 -7.26 -7.10 -10.96
C GLY A 79 -6.49 -7.66 -12.16
N ASP A 80 -6.90 -7.26 -13.36
CA ASP A 80 -6.12 -7.43 -14.58
C ASP A 80 -5.85 -6.08 -15.25
N SER A 81 -4.67 -5.53 -15.00
CA SER A 81 -4.22 -4.25 -15.55
C SER A 81 -3.59 -4.33 -16.95
N THR A 82 -3.77 -5.44 -17.69
CA THR A 82 -3.18 -5.60 -19.04
C THR A 82 -3.49 -4.43 -19.97
N LYS A 83 -4.75 -3.98 -20.01
CA LYS A 83 -5.16 -2.82 -20.83
C LYS A 83 -4.44 -1.53 -20.41
N ALA A 84 -4.29 -1.28 -19.11
CA ALA A 84 -3.61 -0.09 -18.60
C ALA A 84 -2.11 -0.11 -18.95
N ARG A 85 -1.46 -1.27 -18.88
CA ARG A 85 -0.07 -1.44 -19.32
C ARG A 85 0.10 -1.14 -20.81
N GLU A 86 -0.73 -1.73 -21.65
CA GLU A 86 -0.61 -1.63 -23.11
C GLU A 86 -0.96 -0.24 -23.64
N LYS A 87 -2.02 0.39 -23.11
CA LYS A 87 -2.53 1.67 -23.63
C LYS A 87 -1.91 2.88 -22.95
N LEU A 88 -1.66 2.81 -21.64
CA LEU A 88 -1.18 3.95 -20.86
C LEU A 88 0.33 3.89 -20.58
N GLY A 89 0.99 2.76 -20.86
CA GLY A 89 2.36 2.51 -20.40
C GLY A 89 2.48 2.52 -18.88
N TRP A 90 1.38 2.28 -18.16
CA TRP A 90 1.33 2.30 -16.70
C TRP A 90 1.70 0.94 -16.13
N GLN A 91 2.52 0.92 -15.07
CA GLN A 91 2.80 -0.27 -14.26
C GLN A 91 3.04 0.15 -12.80
N PRO A 92 2.74 -0.71 -11.80
CA PRO A 92 3.10 -0.44 -10.42
C PRO A 92 4.62 -0.34 -10.29
N SER A 93 5.10 0.57 -9.45
CA SER A 93 6.52 0.78 -9.17
C SER A 93 6.97 0.20 -7.82
N VAL A 94 6.02 -0.09 -6.93
CA VAL A 94 6.26 -0.59 -5.58
C VAL A 94 5.70 -2.01 -5.44
N THR A 95 6.53 -2.92 -4.91
CA THR A 95 6.12 -4.30 -4.59
C THR A 95 5.27 -4.35 -3.32
N PHE A 96 4.52 -5.43 -3.11
CA PHE A 96 3.77 -5.61 -1.86
C PHE A 96 4.65 -5.53 -0.61
N GLU A 97 5.79 -6.24 -0.59
CA GLU A 97 6.73 -6.18 0.53
C GLU A 97 7.28 -4.76 0.75
N GLY A 98 7.63 -4.06 -0.34
CA GLY A 98 8.10 -2.68 -0.28
C GLY A 98 7.04 -1.72 0.28
N LEU A 99 5.78 -1.92 -0.10
CA LEU A 99 4.64 -1.17 0.42
C LEU A 99 4.45 -1.41 1.93
N VAL A 100 4.49 -2.66 2.38
CA VAL A 100 4.34 -3.00 3.81
C VAL A 100 5.45 -2.35 4.64
N LYS A 101 6.71 -2.45 4.21
CA LYS A 101 7.85 -1.82 4.90
C LYS A 101 7.71 -0.31 4.95
N LEU A 102 7.31 0.32 3.85
CA LEU A 102 7.06 1.76 3.79
C LEU A 102 6.00 2.20 4.82
N MET A 103 4.92 1.44 4.96
CA MET A 103 3.87 1.73 5.95
C MET A 103 4.39 1.60 7.38
N VAL A 104 5.10 0.51 7.70
CA VAL A 104 5.66 0.29 9.05
C VAL A 104 6.68 1.38 9.40
N ASP A 105 7.58 1.72 8.48
CA ASP A 105 8.56 2.80 8.69
C ASP A 105 7.88 4.14 8.97
N ALA A 106 6.84 4.47 8.21
CA ALA A 106 6.10 5.72 8.39
C ALA A 106 5.40 5.77 9.76
N ASP A 107 4.79 4.68 10.20
CA ASP A 107 4.11 4.59 11.50
C ASP A 107 5.12 4.65 12.67
N LEU A 108 6.27 3.97 12.56
CA LEU A 108 7.35 4.05 13.55
C LEU A 108 7.90 5.48 13.66
N ALA A 109 8.16 6.12 12.52
CA ALA A 109 8.62 7.50 12.48
C ALA A 109 7.60 8.47 13.10
N ALA A 110 6.30 8.25 12.87
CA ALA A 110 5.23 9.03 13.50
C ALA A 110 5.19 8.89 15.03
N LEU A 111 5.63 7.74 15.55
CA LEU A 111 5.82 7.47 16.98
C LEU A 111 7.19 7.94 17.53
N GLY A 112 8.05 8.52 16.68
CA GLY A 112 9.39 8.95 17.06
C GLY A 112 10.42 7.81 17.18
N ILE A 113 10.10 6.62 16.66
CA ILE A 113 10.97 5.46 16.63
C ILE A 113 11.66 5.42 15.27
N ASN A 114 13.00 5.50 15.25
CA ASN A 114 13.76 5.35 14.01
C ASN A 114 14.45 3.99 13.99
N LEU A 115 14.15 3.17 12.98
CA LEU A 115 14.91 1.94 12.75
C LEU A 115 16.27 2.31 12.17
N ASN A 116 17.36 1.88 12.81
CA ASN A 116 18.74 2.09 12.32
C ASN A 116 19.11 1.16 11.15
N ASN A 117 18.12 0.64 10.43
CA ASN A 117 18.33 -0.31 9.34
C ASN A 117 18.51 0.48 8.04
N GLY A 118 19.75 0.66 7.62
CA GLY A 118 20.12 1.49 6.47
C GLY A 118 19.54 1.00 5.14
N GLY A 119 19.28 1.94 4.23
CA GLY A 119 19.18 1.64 2.80
C GLY A 119 18.22 2.52 2.02
N ASP A 120 16.93 2.21 2.04
CA ASP A 120 15.98 2.69 1.01
C ASP A 120 14.86 3.60 1.56
N SER A 121 14.41 3.36 2.80
CA SER A 121 13.24 4.03 3.37
C SER A 121 13.43 5.54 3.55
N GLN A 122 14.67 6.00 3.84
CA GLN A 122 14.96 7.42 4.04
C GLN A 122 14.71 8.26 2.78
N GLN A 123 14.86 7.70 1.58
CA GLN A 123 14.63 8.46 0.35
C GLN A 123 13.13 8.65 0.09
N LEU A 124 12.29 7.65 0.42
CA LEU A 124 10.83 7.71 0.27
C LEU A 124 10.14 8.50 1.40
N LEU A 125 10.67 8.45 2.64
CA LEU A 125 10.18 9.27 3.76
C LEU A 125 10.39 10.77 3.52
N LYS A 126 11.46 11.17 2.83
CA LYS A 126 11.68 12.57 2.42
C LYS A 126 10.51 13.12 1.60
N ASP A 127 9.89 12.30 0.76
CA ASP A 127 8.74 12.72 -0.05
C ASP A 127 7.48 13.00 0.81
N LEU A 128 7.27 12.26 1.90
CA LEU A 128 6.17 12.50 2.85
C LEU A 128 6.42 13.78 3.67
N ALA A 129 7.66 14.00 4.10
CA ALA A 129 8.05 15.23 4.80
C ALA A 129 7.88 16.48 3.92
N TYR A 130 8.19 16.37 2.61
CA TYR A 130 8.04 17.48 1.67
C TYR A 130 6.58 17.92 1.49
N LEU A 131 5.63 16.99 1.50
CA LEU A 131 4.21 17.30 1.40
C LEU A 131 3.65 17.98 2.66
N ARG A 132 4.13 17.58 3.86
CA ARG A 132 3.69 18.18 5.13
C ARG A 132 4.29 19.57 5.38
N ASN A 133 5.49 19.86 4.88
CA ASN A 133 6.14 21.16 5.08
C ASN A 133 5.62 22.30 4.20
N ARG A 134 4.71 22.03 3.24
CA ARG A 134 4.12 23.08 2.38
C ARG A 134 2.85 23.72 2.93
N SER A 135 2.34 23.29 4.08
CA SER A 135 1.12 23.83 4.69
C SER A 135 1.35 24.98 5.70
N MET A 136 2.57 25.52 5.82
CA MET A 136 2.90 26.63 6.74
C MET A 136 3.75 27.74 6.11
N THR A 137 3.39 28.19 4.91
CA THR A 137 3.83 29.51 4.41
C THR A 137 2.63 30.26 3.87
N THR A 138 2.04 31.03 4.78
CA THR A 138 1.37 32.34 4.61
C THR A 138 1.00 32.76 3.18
N VAL A 139 -0.30 32.85 2.93
CA VAL A 139 -0.87 33.88 2.06
C VAL A 139 -1.07 35.11 2.95
N ASP A 140 -0.19 36.10 2.78
CA ASP A 140 -0.45 37.52 3.03
C ASP A 140 0.08 38.28 1.80
#